data_AF-A0A539CY91-F1
#
_entry.id   AF-A0A539CY91-F1
#
_cell.length_a   1.000
_cell.length_b   1.000
_cell.length_c   1.000
_cell.angle_alpha   90.00
_cell.angle_beta   90.00
_cell.angle_gamma   90.00
#
_symmetry.space_group_name_H-M   'P 1'
#
loop_
_entity.id
_entity.type
_entity.pdbx_description
1 polymer ?
#
loop_
_entity_poly.entity_id
_entity_poly.type
_entity_poly.pdbx_seq_one_letter_code
_entity_poly.pdbx_strand_id
1 'polypeptide(L)' 'MIFELLDQEPPVRSYHYTDQTGFFGILNSGELWATKVQYMNDATEFGLAVDLAKSRLEERIKKKSSW' A
#
# COMPACT_ATOMS: atom_id res chain seq x y z
N MET A 1 11.02 6.50 19.93
CA MET A 1 10.37 5.51 19.03
C MET A 1 8.85 5.68 18.83
N ILE A 2 7.99 5.87 19.84
CA ILE A 2 6.60 6.37 19.61
C ILE A 2 6.45 7.84 20.01
N PHE A 3 7.11 8.27 21.09
CA PHE A 3 7.01 9.64 21.58
C PHE A 3 7.60 10.69 20.63
N GLU A 4 8.61 10.35 19.83
CA GLU A 4 9.18 11.25 18.80
C GLU A 4 8.23 11.52 17.62
N LEU A 5 7.22 10.67 17.40
CA LEU A 5 6.21 10.87 16.37
C LEU A 5 5.12 11.87 16.80
N LEU A 6 5.01 12.17 18.10
CA LEU A 6 3.99 13.09 18.63
C LEU A 6 4.38 14.58 18.47
N ASP A 7 5.67 14.87 18.31
CA ASP A 7 6.21 16.23 18.14
C ASP A 7 6.28 16.70 16.68
N GLN A 8 5.87 15.85 15.73
CA GLN A 8 5.81 16.20 14.32
C GLN A 8 4.47 16.85 14.00
N GLU A 9 4.47 18.02 13.37
CA GLU A 9 3.23 18.56 12.84
C GLU A 9 2.68 17.61 11.77
N PRO A 10 1.39 17.23 11.87
CA PRO A 10 0.81 16.32 10.91
C PRO A 10 0.85 16.92 9.50
N PRO A 11 1.05 16.09 8.46
CA PRO A 11 1.11 16.60 7.09
C PRO A 11 -0.18 17.34 6.75
N VAL A 12 -0.03 18.47 6.03
CA VAL A 12 -1.12 19.38 5.61
C VAL A 12 -2.28 18.66 4.94
N ARG A 13 -2.03 17.47 4.38
CA ARG A 13 -3.02 16.61 3.75
C ARG A 13 -2.85 15.18 4.21
N SER A 14 -3.75 14.73 5.09
CA SER A 14 -3.88 13.33 5.47
C SER A 14 -5.20 12.80 4.92
N TYR A 15 -5.15 11.69 4.19
CA TYR A 15 -6.35 10.98 3.74
C TYR A 15 -6.63 9.85 4.73
N HIS A 16 -7.73 9.95 5.47
CA HIS A 16 -8.18 8.86 6.32
C HIS A 16 -8.85 7.80 5.45
N TYR A 17 -8.15 6.67 5.31
CA TYR A 17 -8.56 5.55 4.46
C TYR A 17 -9.68 4.70 5.07
N THR A 18 -9.92 4.85 6.36
CA THR A 18 -10.86 4.04 7.12
C THR A 18 -11.47 4.86 8.26
N ASP A 19 -12.65 4.46 8.72
CA ASP A 19 -13.27 4.98 9.94
C ASP A 19 -13.13 3.94 11.07
N GLN A 20 -13.69 4.24 12.25
CA GLN A 20 -13.64 3.31 13.39
C GLN A 20 -14.26 1.95 13.05
N THR A 21 -15.38 1.94 12.33
CA THR A 21 -16.07 0.72 11.94
C THR A 21 -15.22 -0.12 10.99
N GLY A 22 -14.61 0.52 9.99
CA GLY A 22 -13.69 -0.12 9.06
C GLY A 22 -12.45 -0.68 9.75
N PHE A 23 -11.89 0.06 10.71
CA PHE A 23 -10.77 -0.42 11.52
C PHE A 23 -11.12 -1.66 12.35
N PHE A 24 -12.26 -1.66 13.04
CA PHE A 24 -12.74 -2.84 13.76
C PHE A 24 -13.02 -4.01 12.82
N GLY A 25 -13.52 -3.75 11.62
CA GLY A 25 -13.69 -4.76 10.57
C GLY A 25 -12.37 -5.45 10.23
N ILE A 26 -11.31 -4.67 9.94
CA ILE A 26 -9.97 -5.18 9.62
C ILE A 26 -9.40 -6.03 10.76
N LEU A 27 -9.52 -5.55 12.01
CA LEU A 27 -9.01 -6.29 13.18
C LEU A 27 -9.73 -7.63 13.38
N ASN A 28 -11.06 -7.65 13.21
CA ASN A 28 -11.85 -8.84 13.44
C ASN A 28 -11.73 -9.87 12.30
N SER A 29 -11.58 -9.41 11.05
CA SER A 29 -11.39 -10.30 9.90
C SER A 29 -9.95 -10.76 9.73
N GLY A 30 -8.98 -9.97 10.19
CA GLY A 30 -7.57 -10.17 9.86
C GLY A 30 -7.25 -9.86 8.38
N GLU A 31 -8.14 -9.15 7.69
CA GLU A 31 -8.05 -8.89 6.25
C GLU A 31 -8.13 -7.38 5.97
N LEU A 32 -7.34 -6.91 5.00
CA LEU A 32 -7.38 -5.53 4.54
C LEU A 32 -8.18 -5.42 3.23
N TRP A 33 -9.16 -4.52 3.20
CA TRP A 33 -9.85 -4.15 1.96
C TRP A 33 -9.13 -2.99 1.27
N ALA A 34 -8.32 -3.33 0.27
CA ALA A 34 -7.50 -2.38 -0.49
C ALA A 34 -8.04 -2.13 -1.91
N THR A 35 -9.35 -1.93 -2.07
CA THR A 35 -10.01 -1.86 -3.40
C THR A 35 -9.55 -0.65 -4.23
N LYS A 36 -9.06 0.42 -3.57
CA LYS A 36 -8.68 1.67 -4.23
C LYS A 36 -7.29 2.13 -3.79
N VAL A 37 -6.27 1.42 -4.28
CA VAL A 37 -4.83 1.72 -4.05
C VAL A 37 -4.46 3.18 -4.39
N GLN A 38 -5.18 3.81 -5.32
CA GLN A 38 -5.03 5.21 -5.72
C GLN A 38 -5.34 6.25 -4.62
N TYR A 39 -5.92 5.82 -3.49
CA TYR A 39 -6.23 6.69 -2.35
C TYR A 39 -5.38 6.37 -1.11
N MET A 40 -4.31 5.60 -1.26
CA MET A 40 -3.37 5.34 -0.18
C MET A 40 -2.61 6.62 0.18
N ASN A 41 -2.25 6.75 1.45
CA ASN A 41 -1.48 7.86 1.99
C ASN A 41 -0.05 7.89 1.44
N ASP A 42 0.47 6.76 0.99
CA ASP A 42 1.75 6.66 0.31
C ASP A 42 1.56 6.23 -1.16
N ALA A 43 1.69 7.19 -2.07
CA ALA A 43 1.61 6.92 -3.50
C ALA A 43 2.77 6.06 -4.03
N THR A 44 3.89 5.97 -3.28
CA THR A 44 5.05 5.16 -3.68
C THR A 44 4.76 3.67 -3.58
N GLU A 45 3.85 3.25 -2.69
CA GLU A 45 3.45 1.84 -2.55
C GLU A 45 2.79 1.31 -3.82
N PHE A 46 1.95 2.13 -4.48
CA PHE A 46 1.40 1.77 -5.79
C PHE A 46 2.49 1.66 -6.86
N GLY A 47 3.43 2.62 -6.90
CA GLY A 47 4.56 2.60 -7.82
C GLY A 47 5.42 1.34 -7.67
N LEU A 48 5.73 0.97 -6.43
CA LEU A 48 6.47 -0.25 -6.10
C LEU A 48 5.75 -1.50 -6.60
N ALA A 49 4.43 -1.60 -6.41
CA ALA A 49 3.65 -2.73 -6.89
C ALA A 49 3.71 -2.87 -8.43
N VAL A 50 3.65 -1.74 -9.15
CA VAL A 50 3.78 -1.71 -10.61
C VAL A 50 5.17 -2.15 -11.06
N ASP A 51 6.22 -1.65 -10.42
CA ASP A 51 7.60 -2.01 -10.75
C ASP A 51 7.87 -3.49 -10.54
N LEU A 52 7.42 -4.05 -9.41
CA LEU A 52 7.52 -5.47 -9.11
C LEU A 52 6.77 -6.31 -10.16
N ALA A 53 5.55 -5.92 -10.51
CA ALA A 53 4.77 -6.62 -11.54
C ALA A 53 5.51 -6.61 -12.89
N LYS A 54 6.09 -5.46 -13.28
CA LYS A 54 6.87 -5.32 -14.51
C LYS A 54 8.10 -6.25 -14.50
N SER A 55 8.90 -6.23 -13.44
CA SER A 55 10.08 -7.10 -13.33
C SER A 55 9.70 -8.58 -13.45
N ARG A 56 8.62 -9.02 -12.79
CA ARG A 56 8.15 -10.42 -12.88
C ARG A 56 7.64 -10.79 -14.27
N LEU A 57 7.02 -9.87 -14.99
CA LEU A 57 6.61 -10.10 -16.38
C LEU A 57 7.82 -10.23 -17.30
N GLU A 58 8.82 -9.35 -17.16
CA GLU A 58 10.08 -9.41 -17.93
C GLU A 58 10.83 -10.72 -17.69
N GLU A 59 10.92 -11.18 -16.45
CA GLU A 59 11.50 -12.49 -16.10
C GLU A 59 10.78 -13.64 -16.80
N ARG A 60 9.44 -13.64 -16.81
CA ARG A 60 8.63 -14.67 -17.46
C ARG A 60 8.79 -14.66 -18.98
N ILE A 61 8.88 -13.48 -19.58
CA ILE A 61 9.12 -13.32 -21.03
C ILE A 61 10.50 -13.88 -21.39
N LYS A 62 11.56 -13.47 -20.67
CA LYS A 62 12.92 -13.97 -20.89
C LYS A 62 13.00 -15.50 -20.75
N LYS A 63 12.33 -16.06 -19.73
CA LYS A 63 12.26 -17.51 -19.52
C LYS A 63 11.56 -18.23 -20.68
N LYS A 64 10.50 -17.64 -21.26
CA LYS A 64 9.78 -18.20 -22.41
C LYS A 64 10.60 -18.12 -23.71
N SER A 65 11.39 -17.08 -23.90
CA SER A 65 12.27 -16.93 -25.07
C SER A 65 13.52 -17.82 -25.04
N SER A 66 13.77 -18.51 -23.92
CA SER A 66 14.87 -19.46 -23.75
C SER A 66 14.48 -20.93 -24.01
N TRP A 67 13.25 -21.17 -24.50
CA TRP A 67 12.75 -22.46 -24.99
C TRP A 67 12.56 -22.43 -26.51
#